data_AF-A0A0M2PS73-F1
#
_entry.id   AF-A0A0M2PS73-F1
#
_cell.length_a   1.000
_cell.length_b   1.000
_cell.length_c   1.000
_cell.angle_alpha   90.00
_cell.angle_beta   90.00
_cell.angle_gamma   90.00
#
_symmetry.space_group_name_H-M   'P 1'
#
loop_
_entity.id
_entity.type
_entity.pdbx_description
1 polymer ?
#
loop_
_entity_poly.entity_id
_entity_poly.type
_entity_poly.pdbx_seq_one_letter_code
_entity_poly.pdbx_strand_id
1 'polypeptide(L)' 'MSKQVLDRYAIPQNQLAVAMGISRANVGRWYHGLDPSAENIVGITQALRSLNPEAAKTFVYLYLGDLVSDA' A
#
# COMPACT_ATOMS: atom_id res chain seq x y z
N MET A 1 7.22 -2.90 -0.17
CA MET A 1 6.61 -1.78 0.61
C MET A 1 5.26 -2.07 1.27
N SER A 2 4.26 -2.67 0.61
CA SER A 2 2.88 -2.75 1.13
C SER A 2 2.78 -3.43 2.50
N LYS A 3 3.50 -4.55 2.68
CA LYS A 3 3.62 -5.21 3.99
C LYS A 3 4.17 -4.29 5.07
N GLN A 4 5.28 -3.61 4.79
CA GLN A 4 5.95 -2.73 5.75
C GLN A 4 5.04 -1.60 6.23
N VAL A 5 4.28 -0.98 5.33
CA VAL A 5 3.32 0.08 5.68
C VAL A 5 2.17 -0.47 6.49
N LEU A 6 1.55 -1.56 6.04
CA LEU A 6 0.41 -2.16 6.73
C LEU A 6 0.77 -2.63 8.14
N ASP A 7 1.92 -3.29 8.31
CA ASP A 7 2.39 -3.75 9.61
C ASP A 7 2.76 -2.55 10.51
N ARG A 8 3.48 -1.54 9.99
CA ARG A 8 3.91 -0.36 10.75
C ARG A 8 2.76 0.45 11.31
N TYR A 9 1.68 0.59 10.54
CA TYR A 9 0.51 1.37 10.92
C TYR A 9 -0.64 0.51 11.45
N ALA A 10 -0.40 -0.78 11.68
CA ALA A 10 -1.39 -1.76 12.13
C ALA A 10 -2.69 -1.77 11.29
N ILE A 11 -2.55 -1.59 9.97
CA ILE A 11 -3.67 -1.58 9.03
C ILE A 11 -3.89 -3.01 8.51
N PRO A 12 -5.03 -3.66 8.83
CA PRO A 12 -5.33 -4.99 8.31
C PRO A 12 -5.53 -4.99 6.79
N GLN A 13 -5.09 -6.07 6.12
CA GLN A 13 -5.31 -6.24 4.67
C GLN A 13 -6.78 -6.10 4.27
N ASN A 14 -7.70 -6.56 5.12
CA ASN A 14 -9.14 -6.41 4.89
C ASN A 14 -9.60 -4.96 4.89
N GLN A 15 -9.04 -4.13 5.77
CA GLN A 15 -9.42 -2.73 5.86
C GLN A 15 -8.99 -1.98 4.60
N LEU A 16 -7.78 -2.25 4.09
CA LEU A 16 -7.32 -1.72 2.81
C LEU A 16 -8.19 -2.21 1.65
N ALA A 17 -8.53 -3.51 1.62
CA ALA A 17 -9.36 -4.08 0.56
C ALA A 17 -10.75 -3.44 0.49
N VAL A 18 -11.39 -3.22 1.65
CA VAL A 18 -12.68 -2.51 1.76
C VAL A 18 -12.54 -1.07 1.30
N ALA A 19 -11.51 -0.34 1.73
CA ALA A 19 -11.28 1.04 1.34
C ALA A 19 -11.02 1.20 -0.18
N MET A 20 -10.45 0.18 -0.82
CA MET A 20 -10.23 0.14 -2.27
C MET A 20 -11.41 -0.43 -3.06
N GLY A 21 -12.41 -1.03 -2.41
CA GLY A 21 -13.53 -1.69 -3.08
C GLY A 21 -13.14 -2.95 -3.86
N ILE A 22 -12.08 -3.65 -3.44
CA ILE A 22 -11.56 -4.86 -4.13
C ILE A 22 -11.53 -6.07 -3.20
N SER A 23 -11.26 -7.25 -3.78
CA SER A 23 -11.06 -8.47 -3.00
C SER A 23 -9.80 -8.40 -2.12
N ARG A 24 -9.90 -8.93 -0.89
CA ARG A 24 -8.77 -9.16 0.01
C ARG A 24 -7.64 -9.96 -0.67
N ALA A 25 -7.97 -10.86 -1.60
CA ALA A 25 -6.97 -11.65 -2.32
C ALA A 25 -5.99 -10.77 -3.12
N ASN A 26 -6.46 -9.66 -3.69
CA ASN A 26 -5.60 -8.72 -4.42
C ASN A 26 -4.62 -8.03 -3.46
N VAL A 27 -5.12 -7.55 -2.31
CA VAL A 27 -4.27 -6.97 -1.26
C VAL A 27 -3.28 -7.98 -0.71
N GLY A 28 -3.70 -9.24 -0.54
CA GLY A 28 -2.84 -10.33 -0.10
C GLY A 28 -1.65 -10.56 -1.02
N ARG A 29 -1.84 -10.50 -2.35
CA ARG A 29 -0.74 -10.61 -3.33
C ARG A 29 0.30 -9.51 -3.11
N TRP A 30 -0.12 -8.27 -2.91
CA TRP A 30 0.79 -7.14 -2.67
C TRP A 30 1.47 -7.21 -1.29
N TYR A 31 0.75 -7.73 -0.30
CA TYR A 31 1.32 -7.98 1.02
C TYR A 31 2.43 -9.05 0.98
N HIS A 32 2.31 -10.05 0.11
CA HIS A 32 3.29 -11.13 -0.04
C HIS A 32 4.39 -10.87 -1.07
N GLY A 33 4.48 -9.65 -1.61
CA GLY A 33 5.61 -9.21 -2.42
C GLY A 33 5.39 -9.16 -3.93
N LEU A 34 4.15 -9.35 -4.40
CA LEU A 34 3.83 -9.00 -5.79
C LEU A 34 3.70 -7.48 -5.90
N ASP A 35 4.43 -6.86 -6.82
CA ASP A 35 4.29 -5.43 -7.01
C ASP A 35 2.92 -5.05 -7.62
N PRO A 36 2.23 -4.05 -7.04
CA PRO A 36 1.01 -3.52 -7.64
C PRO A 36 1.32 -2.74 -8.93
N SER A 37 0.37 -2.73 -9.87
CA SER A 37 0.45 -1.84 -11.05
C SER A 37 0.42 -0.37 -10.64
N ALA A 38 0.89 0.53 -11.51
CA ALA A 38 0.85 1.98 -11.27
C ALA A 38 -0.56 2.49 -10.90
N GLU A 39 -1.60 1.99 -11.56
CA GLU A 39 -3.00 2.28 -11.22
C GLU A 39 -3.35 1.84 -9.78
N ASN A 40 -2.95 0.63 -9.40
CA ASN A 40 -3.18 0.13 -8.06
C ASN A 40 -2.36 0.90 -7.01
N ILE A 41 -1.18 1.40 -7.33
CA ILE A 41 -0.38 2.24 -6.43
C ILE A 41 -1.10 3.55 -6.12
N VAL A 42 -1.72 4.17 -7.14
CA VAL A 42 -2.57 5.36 -6.93
C VAL A 42 -3.76 5.00 -6.04
N GLY A 43 -4.44 3.89 -6.32
CA GLY A 43 -5.57 3.41 -5.52
C GLY A 43 -5.20 3.10 -4.06
N ILE A 44 -4.07 2.41 -3.83
CA ILE A 44 -3.55 2.12 -2.49
C ILE A 44 -3.24 3.42 -1.77
N THR A 45 -2.61 4.39 -2.44
CA THR A 45 -2.27 5.68 -1.83
C THR A 45 -3.53 6.44 -1.39
N GLN A 46 -4.57 6.46 -2.23
CA GLN A 46 -5.85 7.10 -1.91
C GLN A 46 -6.57 6.39 -0.76
N ALA A 47 -6.62 5.06 -0.77
CA ALA A 47 -7.23 4.28 0.30
C ALA A 47 -6.46 4.40 1.62
N LEU A 48 -5.13 4.35 1.60
CA LEU A 48 -4.33 4.61 2.78
C LEU A 48 -4.56 6.03 3.29
N ARG A 49 -4.70 7.03 2.41
CA ARG A 49 -4.93 8.42 2.84
C ARG A 49 -6.25 8.57 3.60
N SER A 50 -7.29 7.83 3.23
CA SER A 50 -8.57 7.85 3.95
C SER A 50 -8.51 7.09 5.29
N LEU A 51 -7.69 6.03 5.38
CA LEU A 51 -7.51 5.24 6.60
C LEU A 51 -6.53 5.86 7.60
N ASN A 52 -5.38 6.31 7.11
CA ASN A 52 -4.29 6.94 7.85
C ASN A 52 -3.39 7.77 6.90
N PRO A 53 -3.49 9.11 6.91
CA PRO A 53 -2.70 9.98 6.03
C PRO A 53 -1.18 9.78 6.11
N GLU A 54 -0.63 9.44 7.28
CA GLU A 54 0.82 9.19 7.45
C GLU A 54 1.24 7.86 6.82
N ALA A 55 0.36 6.85 6.83
CA ALA A 55 0.58 5.60 6.11
C ALA A 55 0.67 5.83 4.60
N ALA A 56 -0.18 6.71 4.04
CA ALA A 56 -0.12 7.08 2.63
C ALA A 56 1.20 7.77 2.25
N LYS A 57 1.63 8.76 3.05
CA LYS A 57 2.92 9.44 2.83
C LYS A 57 4.09 8.46 2.88
N THR A 58 4.08 7.58 3.88
CA THR A 58 5.12 6.55 4.04
C THR A 58 5.12 5.58 2.86
N PHE A 59 3.95 5.18 2.37
CA PHE A 59 3.82 4.31 1.20
C PHE A 59 4.42 4.93 -0.05
N VAL A 60 4.09 6.19 -0.34
CA VAL A 60 4.66 6.92 -1.49
C VAL A 60 6.16 7.11 -1.34
N TYR A 61 6.63 7.45 -0.13
CA TYR A 61 8.06 7.58 0.16
C TYR A 61 8.81 6.27 -0.07
N LEU A 62 8.27 5.13 0.38
CA LEU A 62 8.88 3.83 0.15
C LEU A 62 8.83 3.44 -1.33
N TYR A 63 7.72 3.70 -2.03
CA TYR A 63 7.61 3.39 -3.46
C TYR A 63 8.60 4.19 -4.31
N LEU A 64 8.59 5.51 -4.18
CA LEU A 64 9.45 6.39 -4.97
C LEU A 64 10.90 6.34 -4.47
N GLY A 65 11.10 6.19 -3.16
CA GLY A 65 12.41 6.00 -2.55
C GLY A 65 13.09 4.76 -3.08
N ASP A 66 12.41 3.61 -3.11
CA ASP A 66 12.96 2.37 -3.71
C ASP A 66 13.28 2.54 -5.20
N LEU A 67 12.51 3.37 -5.93
CA LEU A 67 12.71 3.60 -7.37
C LEU A 67 13.90 4.52 -7.70
N VAL A 68 14.20 5.50 -6.84
CA VAL A 68 15.22 6.53 -7.10
C VAL A 68 16.49 6.33 -6.28
N SER A 69 16.49 5.35 -5.37
CA SER A 69 17.69 4.97 -4.64
C SER A 69 18.53 4.06 -5.51
N ASP A 70 19.65 4.58 -6.01
CA ASP A 70 20.72 3.76 -6.55
C ASP A 70 21.31 2.95 -5.39
N ALA A 71 21.16 1.62 -5.42
CA ALA A 71 21.83 0.71 -4.50
C ALA A 71 23.35 0.73 -4.71
#